data_AF-A0A962RN72-F1
#
_entry.id   AF-A0A962RN72-F1
#
_cell.length_a   1.000
_cell.length_b   1.000
_cell.length_c   1.000
_cell.angle_alpha   90.00
_cell.angle_beta   90.00
_cell.angle_gamma   90.00
#
_symmetry.space_group_name_H-M   'P 1'
#
loop_
_entity.id
_entity.type
_entity.pdbx_description
1 polymer ?
#
loop_
_entity_poly.entity_id
_entity_poly.type
_entity_poly.pdbx_seq_one_letter_code
_entity_poly.pdbx_strand_id
1 'polypeptide(L)' 'LGMTIVVVTHELESAFKIADRIVVLDRGSILTIGTVDEVRASDNVRVQHLLNRTLEEQPLDPEAYLARLTGSRWHPGV' A
#
# COMPACT_ATOMS: atom_id res chain seq x y z
N LEU A 1 9.10 5.34 30.18
CA LEU A 1 9.83 5.14 28.91
C LEU A 1 8.83 5.35 27.77
N GLY A 2 9.09 6.29 26.86
CA GLY A 2 8.28 6.50 25.66
C GLY A 2 8.98 5.84 24.48
N MET A 3 8.46 4.71 24.01
CA MET A 3 9.00 3.97 22.87
C MET A 3 8.09 4.22 21.67
N THR A 4 8.69 4.56 20.53
CA THR A 4 7.98 4.61 19.25
C THR A 4 8.13 3.27 18.55
N ILE A 5 7.02 2.72 18.06
CA ILE A 5 6.98 1.44 17.35
C ILE A 5 6.43 1.68 15.95
N VAL A 6 7.09 1.13 14.93
CA VAL A 6 6.61 1.10 13.55
C VAL A 6 6.40 -0.35 13.16
N VAL A 7 5.19 -0.68 12.72
CA VAL A 7 4.80 -2.05 12.33
C VAL A 7 4.38 -2.03 10.87
N VAL A 8 4.92 -2.96 10.08
CA VAL A 8 4.49 -3.23 8.70
C VAL A 8 3.81 -4.59 8.69
N THR A 9 2.55 -4.62 8.28
CA THR A 9 1.74 -5.85 8.27
C THR A 9 0.72 -5.83 7.14
N HIS A 10 0.34 -7.02 6.68
CA HIS A 10 -0.82 -7.22 5.80
C HIS A 10 -2.09 -7.61 6.59
N GLU A 11 -1.95 -7.83 7.91
CA GLU A 11 -3.06 -8.10 8.81
C GLU A 11 -3.59 -6.78 9.40
N LEU A 12 -4.64 -6.27 8.78
CA LEU A 12 -5.28 -4.99 9.12
C LEU A 12 -5.99 -5.00 10.48
N GLU A 13 -6.60 -6.10 10.90
CA GLU A 13 -7.34 -6.12 12.17
C GLU A 13 -6.38 -5.89 13.35
N SER A 14 -5.21 -6.50 13.28
CA SER A 14 -4.09 -6.32 14.21
C SER A 14 -3.56 -4.89 14.15
N ALA A 15 -3.36 -4.33 12.94
CA ALA A 15 -2.93 -2.95 12.77
C ALA A 15 -3.90 -1.96 13.43
N PHE A 16 -5.22 -2.14 13.24
CA PHE A 16 -6.23 -1.28 13.86
C PHE A 16 -6.30 -1.38 15.37
N LYS A 17 -5.87 -2.51 15.96
CA LYS A 17 -5.89 -2.72 17.41
C LYS A 17 -4.71 -2.05 18.12
N ILE A 18 -3.56 -1.95 17.45
CA ILE A 18 -2.29 -1.54 18.09
C ILE A 18 -1.77 -0.18 17.63
N ALA A 19 -2.21 0.31 16.47
CA ALA A 19 -1.67 1.52 15.88
C ALA A 19 -2.46 2.76 16.30
N ASP A 20 -1.75 3.81 16.70
CA ASP A 20 -2.35 5.14 16.86
C ASP A 20 -2.63 5.79 15.50
N ARG A 21 -1.77 5.51 14.51
CA ARG A 21 -1.82 6.05 13.15
C ARG A 21 -1.45 5.00 12.12
N ILE A 22 -2.05 5.11 10.95
CA ILE A 22 -1.83 4.19 9.82
C ILE A 22 -1.42 4.99 8.60
N VAL A 23 -0.42 4.46 7.88
CA VAL A 23 -0.02 4.89 6.54
C VAL A 23 -0.40 3.78 5.58
N VAL A 24 -1.18 4.10 4.56
CA VAL A 24 -1.50 3.17 3.47
C VAL A 24 -0.58 3.47 2.30
N LEU A 25 0.19 2.46 1.89
CA LEU A 25 1.13 2.52 0.77
C LEU A 25 0.60 1.65 -0.36
N ASP A 26 0.61 2.18 -1.58
CA ASP A 26 0.35 1.40 -2.78
C ASP A 26 1.20 1.90 -3.96
N ARG A 27 1.78 0.97 -4.72
CA ARG A 27 2.67 1.22 -5.87
C ARG A 27 3.76 2.28 -5.59
N GLY A 28 4.38 2.22 -4.41
CA GLY A 28 5.46 3.13 -4.01
C GLY A 28 5.02 4.55 -3.65
N SER A 29 3.71 4.80 -3.53
CA SER A 29 3.15 6.09 -3.12
C SER A 29 2.33 5.95 -1.85
N ILE A 30 2.35 6.98 -1.00
CA ILE A 30 1.45 7.09 0.16
C ILE A 30 0.07 7.50 -0.36
N LEU A 31 -0.93 6.65 -0.13
CA LEU A 31 -2.32 6.93 -0.49
C LEU A 31 -3.05 7.73 0.59
N THR A 32 -2.78 7.44 1.86
CA THR A 32 -3.32 8.17 3.01
C THR A 32 -2.45 7.98 4.24
N ILE A 33 -2.51 8.95 5.16
CA ILE A 33 -1.91 8.91 6.49
C ILE A 33 -2.86 9.57 7.48
N GLY A 34 -3.22 8.85 8.54
CA GLY A 34 -4.18 9.35 9.52
C GLY A 34 -4.29 8.46 10.75
N THR A 35 -5.23 8.78 11.63
CA THR A 35 -5.70 7.89 12.69
C THR A 35 -6.37 6.65 12.09
N VAL A 36 -6.60 5.63 12.91
CA VAL A 36 -7.33 4.42 12.49
C VAL A 36 -8.70 4.77 11.91
N ASP A 37 -9.43 5.69 12.55
CA ASP A 37 -10.79 6.07 12.13
C ASP A 37 -10.77 6.86 10.81
N GLU A 38 -9.82 7.78 10.63
CA GLU A 38 -9.64 8.53 9.38
C GLU A 38 -9.31 7.59 8.20
N VAL A 39 -8.46 6.58 8.42
CA VAL A 39 -8.10 5.61 7.37
C VAL A 39 -9.29 4.71 7.03
N ARG A 40 -10.07 4.26 8.03
CA ARG A 40 -11.29 3.47 7.81
C ARG A 40 -12.36 4.24 7.04
N ALA A 41 -12.51 5.52 7.35
CA ALA A 41 -13.45 6.43 6.70
C ALA A 41 -12.92 7.02 5.38
N SER A 42 -11.79 6.53 4.84
CA SER A 42 -11.20 7.09 3.63
C SER A 42 -12.10 6.91 2.41
N ASP A 43 -12.36 8.01 1.68
CA ASP A 43 -13.09 7.98 0.40
C ASP A 43 -12.23 7.44 -0.77
N ASN A 44 -10.95 7.13 -0.52
CA ASN A 44 -10.06 6.64 -1.55
C ASN A 44 -10.39 5.17 -1.87
N VAL A 45 -10.89 4.92 -3.07
CA VAL A 45 -11.25 3.59 -3.57
C VAL A 45 -10.11 2.57 -3.42
N ARG A 46 -8.86 2.96 -3.69
CA ARG A 46 -7.70 2.06 -3.55
C ARG A 46 -7.42 1.71 -2.09
N VAL A 47 -7.62 2.66 -1.18
CA VAL A 47 -7.54 2.40 0.27
C VAL A 47 -8.65 1.43 0.65
N GLN A 48 -9.90 1.68 0.25
CA GLN A 48 -11.02 0.79 0.52
C GLN A 48 -10.81 -0.61 -0.07
N HIS A 49 -10.20 -0.73 -1.24
CA HIS A 49 -9.88 -2.03 -1.81
C HIS A 49 -8.86 -2.82 -0.97
N LEU A 50 -7.83 -2.14 -0.47
CA LEU A 50 -6.85 -2.75 0.45
C LEU A 50 -7.51 -3.15 1.77
N LEU A 51 -8.37 -2.29 2.32
CA LEU A 51 -9.09 -2.52 3.57
C LEU A 51 -10.04 -3.73 3.47
N ASN A 52 -10.78 -3.81 2.37
CA ASN A 52 -11.80 -4.83 2.14
C ASN A 52 -11.26 -6.09 1.43
N ARG A 53 -9.94 -6.15 1.18
CA ARG A 53 -9.27 -7.24 0.45
C ARG A 53 -9.91 -7.54 -0.91
N THR A 54 -10.40 -6.51 -1.59
CA THR A 54 -10.95 -6.64 -2.94
C THR A 54 -9.83 -6.45 -3.96
N LEU A 55 -9.73 -7.36 -4.92
CA LEU A 55 -8.76 -7.25 -6.00
C LEU A 55 -9.16 -6.12 -6.96
N GLU A 56 -8.21 -5.23 -7.23
CA GLU A 56 -8.28 -4.39 -8.42
C GLU A 56 -7.86 -5.25 -9.62
N GLU A 57 -8.77 -5.44 -10.57
CA GLU A 57 -8.40 -5.92 -11.89
C GLU A 57 -7.50 -4.88 -12.56
N GLN A 58 -6.19 -5.05 -12.42
CA GLN A 58 -5.24 -4.34 -13.26
C GLN A 58 -5.15 -5.11 -14.58
N PRO A 59 -5.39 -4.45 -15.73
CA PRO A 59 -5.09 -5.06 -17.02
C PRO A 59 -3.61 -5.46 -17.01
N LEU A 60 -3.37 -6.77 -17.09
CA LEU A 60 -2.02 -7.31 -17.16
C LEU A 60 -1.46 -6.96 -18.54
N ASP A 61 -0.54 -6.01 -18.59
CA ASP A 61 0.34 -5.78 -19.73
C ASP A 61 1.49 -6.81 -19.65
N PRO A 62 1.48 -7.87 -20.49
CA PRO A 62 2.46 -8.95 -20.41
C PRO A 62 3.89 -8.45 -20.62
N GLU A 63 4.09 -7.50 -21.53
CA GLU A 63 5.37 -6.88 -21.83
C GLU A 63 5.90 -6.10 -20.62
N ALA A 64 5.06 -5.30 -19.96
CA ALA A 64 5.47 -4.58 -18.75
C ALA A 64 5.79 -5.52 -17.58
N TYR A 65 5.08 -6.65 -17.45
CA TYR A 65 5.36 -7.66 -16.44
C TYR A 65 6.71 -8.35 -16.69
N LEU A 66 6.97 -8.76 -17.93
CA LEU A 66 8.25 -9.36 -18.33
C LEU A 66 9.42 -8.38 -18.12
N ALA A 67 9.23 -7.09 -18.41
CA ALA A 67 10.25 -6.06 -18.18
C ALA A 67 10.62 -5.89 -16.69
N ARG A 68 9.65 -6.05 -15.77
CA ARG A 68 9.89 -6.01 -14.31
C ARG A 68 10.64 -7.24 -13.81
N LEU A 69 10.32 -8.43 -14.32
CA LEU A 69 10.95 -9.69 -13.92
C LEU A 69 12.38 -9.84 -14.45
N THR A 70 12.62 -9.36 -15.66
CA THR A 70 13.92 -9.47 -16.32
C THR A 70 14.85 -8.29 -15.98
N GLY A 71 14.37 -7.31 -15.20
CA GLY A 71 15.13 -6.10 -14.86
C GLY A 71 15.48 -5.23 -16.07
N SER A 72 14.84 -5.47 -17.23
CA SER A 72 15.20 -4.86 -18.52
C SER A 72 14.69 -3.43 -18.68
N ARG A 73 14.06 -2.85 -17.65
CA ARG A 73 13.87 -1.39 -17.59
C ARG A 73 15.17 -0.71 -17.13
N TRP A 74 16.17 -0.73 -18.01
CA TRP A 74 17.35 0.13 -17.97
C TRP A 74 17.28 1.10 -19.14
N HIS A 75 17.23 2.41 -18.87
CA HIS A 75 17.45 3.45 -19.88
C HIS A 75 18.96 3.76 -19.93
N PRO A 76 19.68 3.43 -21.02
CA PRO A 76 20.98 4.03 -21.27
C PRO A 76 20.75 5.51 -21.58
N GLY A 77 21.45 6.37 -20.87
CA GLY A 77 21.43 7.81 -21.12
C GLY A 77 22.80 8.42 -20.83
N VAL A 78 23.83 7.90 -21.50
CA VAL A 78 25.09 8.58 -21.92
C VAL A 78 25.76 7.75 -22.99
#